data_AF-A0A928IHY8-F1
#
_entry.id   AF-A0A928IHY8-F1
#
_cell.length_a   1.000
_cell.length_b   1.000
_cell.length_c   1.000
_cell.angle_alpha   90.00
_cell.angle_beta   90.00
_cell.angle_gamma   90.00
#
_symmetry.space_group_name_H-M   'P 1'
#
loop_
_entity.id
_entity.type
_entity.pdbx_description
1 polymer ?
#
loop_
_entity_poly.entity_id
_entity_poly.type
_entity_poly.pdbx_seq_one_letter_code
_entity_poly.pdbx_strand_id
1 'polypeptide(L)'
;MVSDAYFATVRAYKRDRKYFEFKANGKTRAKAEKAIIRRISRLGYTCTPLTVTPCPLLIKFYSHFSWTAYYARIEKICLLYSVNHLDTTTYYNILKSAKANINPLHGNKSEMFFLDKDKKKAPIISAAAVIILADSLDPTIPQIVRKNISSHKNNAIIPCVADISCGRYYFDAMKEYYLIGMSGKPAKNYAIETIIKAVFGNRLPLRNNDNFCDNEKLDLKKNLWEIVAEYSADKNTEKNKVKIPFIYRIYAKTIKAGQIKFKGSYIFCKIRKKAIAFPYELDKQQQNHLHIKLHKKSVAIFGKNLSKKELETLRLQLSQFLDAENFTYEFKTIS
;
A
#
# COMPACT_ATOMS: atom_id res chain seq x y z
N MET A 1 10.70 0.50 9.87
CA MET A 1 9.32 0.53 9.34
C MET A 1 9.16 1.48 8.16
N VAL A 2 9.49 2.78 8.28
CA VAL A 2 9.42 3.75 7.17
C VAL A 2 10.55 3.52 6.15
N SER A 3 11.77 3.27 6.64
CA SER A 3 12.90 2.83 5.81
C SER A 3 12.55 1.60 4.96
N ASP A 4 11.95 0.59 5.58
CA ASP A 4 11.59 -0.67 4.92
C ASP A 4 10.50 -0.47 3.85
N ALA A 5 9.51 0.38 4.15
CA ALA A 5 8.49 0.78 3.20
C ALA A 5 9.09 1.54 2.01
N TYR A 6 10.01 2.46 2.27
CA TYR A 6 10.71 3.22 1.24
C TYR A 6 11.56 2.31 0.37
N PHE A 7 12.41 1.46 0.95
CA PHE A 7 13.25 0.52 0.19
C PHE A 7 12.44 -0.47 -0.62
N ALA A 8 11.33 -0.97 -0.06
CA ALA A 8 10.44 -1.85 -0.80
C ALA A 8 9.76 -1.12 -1.96
N THR A 9 9.39 0.15 -1.77
CA THR A 9 8.82 1.01 -2.82
C THR A 9 9.85 1.28 -3.92
N VAL A 10 11.09 1.62 -3.56
CA VAL A 10 12.21 1.77 -4.51
C VAL A 10 12.48 0.46 -5.25
N ARG A 11 12.46 -0.69 -4.57
CA ARG A 11 12.67 -2.00 -5.20
C ARG A 11 11.54 -2.38 -6.14
N ALA A 12 10.29 -2.10 -5.76
CA ALA A 12 9.12 -2.30 -6.62
C ALA A 12 9.22 -1.41 -7.86
N TYR A 13 9.57 -0.14 -7.67
CA TYR A 13 9.78 0.81 -8.73
C TYR A 13 10.91 0.40 -9.69
N LYS A 14 12.06 -0.04 -9.16
CA LYS A 14 13.17 -0.58 -9.97
C LYS A 14 12.77 -1.81 -10.79
N ARG A 15 11.65 -2.47 -10.47
CA ARG A 15 11.09 -3.60 -11.22
C ARG A 15 9.92 -3.21 -12.14
N ASP A 16 9.31 -2.04 -11.93
CA ASP A 16 8.20 -1.55 -12.73
C ASP A 16 8.70 -0.98 -14.07
N ARG A 17 7.91 -1.16 -15.13
CA ARG A 17 8.34 -0.88 -16.51
C ARG A 17 7.22 -0.20 -17.31
N LYS A 18 7.61 0.64 -18.28
CA LYS A 18 6.66 1.26 -19.22
C LYS A 18 5.91 0.16 -19.99
N TYR A 19 6.62 -0.91 -20.34
CA TYR A 19 6.10 -2.13 -20.94
C TYR A 19 7.04 -3.31 -20.69
N PHE A 20 6.52 -4.52 -20.88
CA PHE A 20 7.27 -5.77 -20.84
C PHE A 20 7.27 -6.41 -22.22
N GLU A 21 8.43 -6.71 -22.78
CA GLU A 21 8.54 -7.44 -24.05
C GLU A 21 8.51 -8.95 -23.80
N PHE A 22 7.59 -9.67 -24.44
CA PHE A 22 7.46 -11.10 -24.22
C PHE A 22 6.96 -11.85 -25.46
N LYS A 23 7.91 -12.29 -26.30
CA LYS A 23 7.63 -12.95 -27.57
C LYS A 23 7.19 -14.41 -27.45
N ALA A 24 7.31 -15.01 -26.26
CA ALA A 24 6.99 -16.43 -26.03
C ALA A 24 5.48 -16.76 -26.13
N ASN A 25 4.61 -15.75 -26.15
CA ASN A 25 3.18 -15.92 -26.44
C ASN A 25 2.88 -16.06 -27.95
N GLY A 26 3.86 -15.82 -28.82
CA GLY A 26 3.69 -15.82 -30.27
C GLY A 26 3.51 -14.42 -30.85
N LYS A 27 3.51 -14.33 -32.19
CA LYS A 27 3.45 -13.07 -32.95
C LYS A 27 2.06 -12.76 -33.52
N THR A 28 1.07 -13.61 -33.27
CA THR A 28 -0.31 -13.42 -33.76
C THR A 28 -1.28 -13.57 -32.59
N ARG A 29 -2.42 -12.87 -32.66
CA ARG A 29 -3.43 -12.88 -31.58
C ARG A 29 -3.94 -14.28 -31.28
N ALA A 30 -4.20 -15.10 -32.30
CA ALA A 30 -4.60 -16.51 -32.12
C ALA A 30 -3.55 -17.36 -31.37
N LYS A 31 -2.25 -17.16 -31.64
CA LYS A 31 -1.17 -17.86 -30.91
C LYS A 31 -1.09 -17.38 -29.46
N ALA A 32 -1.21 -16.06 -29.24
CA ALA A 32 -1.20 -15.45 -27.91
C ALA A 32 -2.40 -15.89 -27.08
N GLU A 33 -3.60 -15.91 -27.65
CA GLU A 33 -4.82 -16.46 -27.05
C GLU A 33 -4.59 -17.90 -26.62
N LYS A 34 -4.17 -18.78 -27.52
CA LYS A 34 -3.93 -20.20 -27.20
C LYS A 34 -2.92 -20.37 -26.06
N ALA A 35 -1.81 -19.62 -26.08
CA ALA A 35 -0.79 -19.68 -25.04
C ALA A 35 -1.32 -19.20 -23.69
N ILE A 36 -2.04 -18.07 -23.67
CA ILE A 36 -2.57 -17.46 -22.44
C ILE A 36 -3.74 -18.27 -21.90
N ILE A 37 -4.68 -18.71 -22.73
CA ILE A 37 -5.78 -19.61 -22.35
C ILE A 37 -5.23 -20.88 -21.71
N ARG A 38 -4.17 -21.50 -22.26
CA ARG A 38 -3.54 -22.69 -21.65
C ARG A 38 -2.97 -22.42 -20.25
N ARG A 39 -2.51 -21.21 -19.97
CA ARG A 39 -2.01 -20.84 -18.63
C ARG A 39 -3.14 -20.48 -17.68
N ILE A 40 -4.12 -19.70 -18.16
CA ILE A 40 -5.30 -19.31 -17.39
C ILE A 40 -6.16 -20.54 -17.08
N SER A 41 -6.27 -21.52 -17.98
CA SER A 41 -7.11 -22.71 -17.77
C SER A 41 -6.72 -23.52 -16.53
N ARG A 42 -5.44 -23.44 -16.13
CA ARG A 42 -4.87 -24.04 -14.91
C ARG A 42 -5.15 -23.24 -13.64
N LEU A 43 -5.83 -22.11 -13.75
CA LEU A 43 -6.24 -21.28 -12.63
C LEU A 43 -7.69 -21.60 -12.26
N GLY A 44 -7.90 -22.17 -11.09
CA GLY A 44 -9.24 -22.37 -10.51
C GLY A 44 -10.27 -23.00 -11.46
N TYR A 45 -11.53 -22.63 -11.29
CA TYR A 45 -12.64 -23.15 -12.08
C TYR A 45 -13.15 -22.11 -13.09
N THR A 46 -13.79 -22.60 -14.15
CA THR A 46 -14.36 -21.77 -15.22
C THR A 46 -15.70 -21.19 -14.78
N CYS A 47 -15.91 -19.91 -15.06
CA CYS A 47 -17.18 -19.23 -14.84
C CYS A 47 -17.82 -18.86 -16.17
N THR A 48 -19.15 -18.97 -16.24
CA THR A 48 -19.92 -18.52 -17.40
C THR A 48 -19.94 -16.99 -17.42
N PRO A 49 -19.52 -16.35 -18.54
CA PRO A 49 -19.65 -14.90 -18.70
C PRO A 49 -21.11 -14.44 -18.62
N LEU A 50 -21.33 -13.27 -18.03
CA LEU A 50 -22.58 -12.55 -18.19
C LEU A 50 -22.71 -12.09 -19.65
N THR A 51 -23.94 -11.92 -20.13
CA THR A 51 -24.29 -11.39 -21.46
C THR A 51 -24.03 -9.89 -21.61
N VAL A 52 -22.99 -9.36 -20.94
CA VAL A 52 -22.56 -7.96 -21.05
C VAL A 52 -21.52 -7.86 -22.14
N THR A 53 -21.75 -6.97 -23.12
CA THR A 53 -20.82 -6.71 -24.21
C THR A 53 -19.76 -5.67 -23.80
N PRO A 54 -18.49 -5.84 -24.23
CA PRO A 54 -17.93 -7.02 -24.89
C PRO A 54 -17.85 -8.21 -23.93
N CYS A 55 -18.04 -9.43 -24.44
CA CYS A 55 -17.99 -10.64 -23.62
C CYS A 55 -16.54 -11.15 -23.49
N PRO A 56 -16.06 -11.54 -22.30
CA PRO A 56 -14.75 -12.17 -22.15
C PRO A 56 -14.71 -13.55 -22.82
N LEU A 57 -13.58 -13.87 -23.46
CA LEU A 57 -13.31 -15.20 -24.00
C LEU A 57 -13.24 -16.28 -22.92
N LEU A 58 -12.75 -15.89 -21.74
CA LEU A 58 -12.55 -16.80 -20.62
C LEU A 58 -12.63 -16.03 -19.30
N ILE A 59 -13.36 -16.61 -18.34
CA ILE A 59 -13.35 -16.18 -16.94
C ILE A 59 -12.91 -17.35 -16.09
N LYS A 60 -11.91 -17.13 -15.25
CA LYS A 60 -11.47 -18.06 -14.22
C LYS A 60 -11.57 -17.44 -12.85
N PHE A 61 -12.12 -18.20 -11.92
CA PHE A 61 -12.20 -17.85 -10.52
C PHE A 61 -11.49 -18.89 -9.68
N TYR A 62 -10.67 -18.41 -8.74
CA TYR A 62 -9.98 -19.24 -7.78
C TYR A 62 -10.16 -18.64 -6.39
N SER A 63 -10.73 -19.42 -5.48
CA SER A 63 -10.92 -19.05 -4.08
C SER A 63 -10.29 -20.09 -3.17
N HIS A 64 -9.62 -19.62 -2.13
CA HIS A 64 -9.09 -20.47 -1.06
C HIS A 64 -9.11 -19.72 0.27
N PHE A 65 -9.21 -20.47 1.36
CA PHE A 65 -9.09 -19.90 2.70
C PHE A 65 -7.67 -19.40 2.95
N SER A 66 -7.58 -18.21 3.55
CA SER A 66 -6.28 -17.67 3.92
C SER A 66 -5.78 -18.36 5.18
N TRP A 67 -4.53 -18.79 5.15
CA TRP A 67 -3.85 -19.35 6.32
C TRP A 67 -3.51 -18.26 7.34
N THR A 68 -3.40 -17.01 6.90
CA THR A 68 -3.16 -15.86 7.77
C THR A 68 -4.42 -15.40 8.52
N ALA A 69 -4.23 -14.71 9.65
CA ALA A 69 -5.32 -14.10 10.41
C ALA A 69 -5.88 -12.81 9.76
N TYR A 70 -5.20 -12.25 8.75
CA TYR A 70 -5.59 -10.99 8.12
C TYR A 70 -6.79 -11.11 7.20
N TYR A 71 -6.97 -12.29 6.61
CA TYR A 71 -8.00 -12.53 5.62
C TYR A 71 -8.71 -13.82 5.92
N ALA A 72 -10.02 -13.84 5.68
CA ALA A 72 -10.80 -15.06 5.71
C ALA A 72 -10.48 -15.94 4.49
N ARG A 73 -10.38 -15.29 3.34
CA ARG A 73 -10.36 -15.91 2.02
C ARG A 73 -9.65 -14.99 1.03
N ILE A 74 -9.01 -15.61 0.04
CA ILE A 74 -8.34 -14.92 -1.06
C ILE A 74 -8.98 -15.41 -2.36
N GLU A 75 -9.66 -14.50 -3.04
CA GLU A 75 -10.31 -14.66 -4.33
C GLU A 75 -9.43 -14.05 -5.41
N LYS A 76 -9.12 -14.83 -6.45
CA LYS A 76 -8.38 -14.40 -7.62
C LYS A 76 -9.23 -14.64 -8.85
N ILE A 77 -9.38 -13.60 -9.65
CA ILE A 77 -10.23 -13.61 -10.85
C ILE A 77 -9.34 -13.27 -12.04
N CYS A 78 -9.50 -14.00 -13.13
CA CYS A 78 -8.77 -13.73 -14.36
C CYS A 78 -9.76 -13.70 -15.52
N LEU A 79 -9.82 -12.57 -16.23
CA LEU A 79 -10.65 -12.41 -17.42
C LEU A 79 -9.73 -12.22 -18.62
N LEU A 80 -10.06 -12.85 -19.74
CA LEU A 80 -9.38 -12.67 -21.01
C LEU A 80 -10.33 -12.05 -22.03
N TYR A 81 -9.91 -10.95 -22.63
CA TYR A 81 -10.55 -10.30 -23.76
C TYR A 81 -9.60 -10.31 -24.95
N SER A 82 -10.18 -10.31 -26.14
CA SER A 82 -9.43 -10.25 -27.39
C SER A 82 -10.16 -9.37 -28.38
N VAL A 83 -9.45 -8.42 -28.97
CA VAL A 83 -9.97 -7.44 -29.94
C VAL A 83 -8.96 -7.26 -31.06
N ASN A 84 -9.42 -6.80 -32.23
CA ASN A 84 -8.49 -6.49 -33.33
C ASN A 84 -7.70 -5.21 -33.01
N HIS A 85 -8.43 -4.13 -32.71
CA HIS A 85 -7.86 -2.83 -32.36
C HIS A 85 -8.40 -2.38 -31.01
N LEU A 86 -7.54 -1.83 -30.15
CA LEU A 86 -7.95 -1.32 -28.85
C LEU A 86 -7.78 0.20 -28.83
N ASP A 87 -8.92 0.88 -29.00
CA ASP A 87 -9.06 2.31 -28.78
C ASP A 87 -9.49 2.60 -27.32
N THR A 88 -9.52 3.89 -26.98
CA THR A 88 -9.88 4.33 -25.62
C THR A 88 -11.31 3.93 -25.22
N THR A 89 -12.26 4.01 -26.15
CA THR A 89 -13.68 3.68 -25.92
C THR A 89 -13.86 2.19 -25.63
N THR A 90 -13.26 1.34 -26.47
CA THR A 90 -13.25 -0.12 -26.34
C THR A 90 -12.58 -0.53 -25.04
N TYR A 91 -11.48 0.11 -24.66
CA TYR A 91 -10.82 -0.13 -23.39
C TYR A 91 -11.76 0.09 -22.19
N TYR A 92 -12.46 1.24 -22.14
CA TYR A 92 -13.40 1.52 -21.05
C TYR A 92 -14.61 0.57 -21.04
N ASN A 93 -15.12 0.21 -22.23
CA ASN A 93 -16.21 -0.76 -22.35
C ASN A 93 -15.79 -2.15 -21.85
N ILE A 94 -14.57 -2.60 -22.17
CA ILE A 94 -14.01 -3.84 -21.62
C ILE A 94 -13.91 -3.76 -20.10
N LEU A 95 -13.39 -2.67 -19.54
CA LEU A 95 -13.31 -2.52 -18.08
C LEU A 95 -14.68 -2.53 -17.40
N LYS A 96 -15.68 -1.91 -18.02
CA LYS A 96 -17.07 -1.91 -17.53
C LYS A 96 -17.65 -3.33 -17.55
N SER A 97 -17.47 -4.06 -18.65
CA SER A 97 -17.86 -5.47 -18.77
C SER A 97 -17.13 -6.35 -17.74
N ALA A 98 -15.82 -6.15 -17.56
CA ALA A 98 -15.04 -6.91 -16.61
C ALA A 98 -15.54 -6.70 -15.18
N LYS A 99 -15.82 -5.46 -14.79
CA LYS A 99 -16.42 -5.14 -13.48
C LYS A 99 -17.77 -5.84 -13.29
N ALA A 100 -18.64 -5.79 -14.31
CA ALA A 100 -19.94 -6.46 -14.25
C ALA A 100 -19.81 -7.98 -14.04
N ASN A 101 -18.84 -8.61 -14.70
CA ASN A 101 -18.55 -10.04 -14.55
C ASN A 101 -17.87 -10.40 -13.22
N ILE A 102 -17.07 -9.49 -12.64
CA ILE A 102 -16.35 -9.70 -11.36
C ILE A 102 -17.31 -9.61 -10.16
N ASN A 103 -18.21 -8.63 -10.16
CA ASN A 103 -19.09 -8.32 -9.03
C ASN A 103 -19.86 -9.53 -8.46
N PRO A 104 -20.53 -10.39 -9.27
CA PRO A 104 -21.28 -11.52 -8.73
C PRO A 104 -20.39 -12.64 -8.16
N LEU A 105 -19.11 -12.68 -8.55
CA LEU A 105 -18.17 -13.69 -8.06
C LEU A 105 -17.56 -13.31 -6.70
N HIS A 106 -17.63 -12.03 -6.32
CA HIS A 106 -16.96 -11.53 -5.14
C HIS A 106 -17.71 -11.88 -3.85
N GLY A 107 -16.97 -12.39 -2.87
CA GLY A 107 -17.43 -12.44 -1.49
C GLY A 107 -18.51 -13.49 -1.23
N ASN A 108 -18.59 -14.54 -2.05
CA ASN A 108 -19.52 -15.62 -1.80
C ASN A 108 -19.15 -16.36 -0.50
N LYS A 109 -20.00 -16.20 0.52
CA LYS A 109 -19.79 -16.71 1.88
C LYS A 109 -20.35 -18.11 2.11
N SER A 110 -21.00 -18.71 1.11
CA SER A 110 -21.68 -20.01 1.23
C SER A 110 -20.75 -21.15 1.68
N GLU A 111 -19.44 -20.99 1.57
CA GLU A 111 -18.46 -22.01 1.94
C GLU A 111 -17.74 -21.72 3.26
N MET A 112 -18.02 -20.60 3.93
CA MET A 112 -17.27 -20.17 5.12
C MET A 112 -17.69 -20.90 6.42
N PHE A 113 -18.60 -21.87 6.35
CA PHE A 113 -19.17 -22.54 7.52
C PHE A 113 -18.14 -23.22 8.43
N PHE A 114 -17.07 -23.77 7.86
CA PHE A 114 -16.00 -24.49 8.60
C PHE A 114 -14.93 -23.60 9.24
N LEU A 115 -15.02 -22.28 9.10
CA LEU A 115 -14.05 -21.36 9.70
C LEU A 115 -14.43 -20.95 11.13
N ASP A 116 -13.41 -20.66 11.95
CA ASP A 116 -13.58 -20.07 13.27
C ASP A 116 -14.28 -18.70 13.21
N LYS A 117 -14.94 -18.31 14.31
CA LYS A 117 -15.69 -17.04 14.41
C LYS A 117 -14.85 -15.81 14.04
N ASP A 118 -13.57 -15.79 14.43
CA ASP A 118 -12.69 -14.66 14.13
C ASP A 118 -12.24 -14.63 12.67
N LYS A 119 -11.96 -15.80 12.07
CA LYS A 119 -11.68 -15.89 10.63
C LYS A 119 -12.90 -15.56 9.77
N LYS A 120 -14.11 -15.88 10.23
CA LYS A 120 -15.35 -15.49 9.54
C LYS A 120 -15.55 -13.97 9.48
N LYS A 121 -15.04 -13.24 10.48
CA LYS A 121 -15.10 -11.77 10.56
C LYS A 121 -13.98 -11.08 9.79
N ALA A 122 -12.90 -11.79 9.47
CA ALA A 122 -11.80 -11.24 8.69
C ALA A 122 -12.24 -10.87 7.26
N PRO A 123 -11.65 -9.84 6.64
CA PRO A 123 -12.02 -9.44 5.29
C PRO A 123 -11.68 -10.51 4.24
N ILE A 124 -12.44 -10.50 3.15
CA ILE A 124 -12.16 -11.28 1.95
C ILE A 124 -11.33 -10.40 1.01
N ILE A 125 -10.21 -10.93 0.52
CA ILE A 125 -9.41 -10.28 -0.52
C ILE A 125 -9.94 -10.73 -1.87
N SER A 126 -10.22 -9.78 -2.76
CA SER A 126 -10.50 -10.06 -4.16
C SER A 126 -9.50 -9.37 -5.07
N ALA A 127 -8.94 -10.12 -6.00
CA ALA A 127 -7.89 -9.63 -6.88
C ALA A 127 -8.17 -10.09 -8.31
N ALA A 128 -8.60 -9.17 -9.16
CA ALA A 128 -8.92 -9.42 -10.54
C ALA A 128 -7.82 -8.93 -11.48
N ALA A 129 -7.43 -9.81 -12.40
CA ALA A 129 -6.60 -9.52 -13.55
C ALA A 129 -7.47 -9.49 -14.82
N VAL A 130 -7.45 -8.37 -15.54
CA VAL A 130 -8.16 -8.22 -16.81
C VAL A 130 -7.13 -8.19 -17.93
N ILE A 131 -7.00 -9.28 -18.68
CA ILE A 131 -6.03 -9.41 -19.76
C ILE A 131 -6.73 -9.09 -21.08
N ILE A 132 -6.20 -8.14 -21.84
CA ILE A 132 -6.75 -7.70 -23.13
C ILE A 132 -5.68 -7.92 -24.20
N LEU A 133 -5.98 -8.75 -25.19
CA LEU A 133 -5.12 -8.97 -26.34
C LEU A 133 -5.62 -8.12 -27.51
N ALA A 134 -4.73 -7.34 -28.12
CA ALA A 134 -5.05 -6.52 -29.27
C ALA A 134 -3.98 -6.69 -30.36
N ASP A 135 -4.40 -6.73 -31.63
CA ASP A 135 -3.44 -6.74 -32.74
C ASP A 135 -2.72 -5.38 -32.82
N SER A 136 -3.42 -4.27 -32.55
CA SER A 136 -2.85 -2.91 -32.46
C SER A 136 -3.52 -2.07 -31.37
N LEU A 137 -2.82 -1.03 -30.89
CA LEU A 137 -3.28 -0.13 -29.84
C LEU A 137 -3.26 1.33 -30.29
N ASP A 138 -4.21 2.12 -29.79
CA ASP A 138 -4.08 3.57 -29.79
C ASP A 138 -2.86 4.03 -28.96
N PRO A 139 -2.13 5.08 -29.39
CA PRO A 139 -0.96 5.59 -28.66
C PRO A 139 -1.22 6.01 -27.21
N THR A 140 -2.47 6.34 -26.87
CA THR A 140 -2.88 6.76 -25.53
C THR A 140 -3.04 5.61 -24.55
N ILE A 141 -3.29 4.38 -25.04
CA ILE A 141 -3.59 3.21 -24.21
C ILE A 141 -2.51 2.93 -23.16
N PRO A 142 -1.20 2.85 -23.50
CA PRO A 142 -0.16 2.60 -22.51
C PRO A 142 -0.20 3.53 -21.29
N GLN A 143 -0.56 4.79 -21.48
CA GLN A 143 -0.68 5.77 -20.39
C GLN A 143 -1.96 5.55 -19.58
N ILE A 144 -3.08 5.27 -20.25
CA ILE A 144 -4.39 5.05 -19.66
C ILE A 144 -4.41 3.77 -18.80
N VAL A 145 -3.81 2.67 -19.27
CA VAL A 145 -3.78 1.38 -18.56
C VAL A 145 -3.23 1.52 -17.14
N ARG A 146 -2.21 2.37 -16.98
CA ARG A 146 -1.51 2.53 -15.71
C ARG A 146 -2.22 3.49 -14.75
N LYS A 147 -3.06 4.39 -15.27
CA LYS A 147 -3.90 5.29 -14.46
C LYS A 147 -5.20 4.63 -14.02
N ASN A 148 -5.75 3.73 -14.82
CA ASN A 148 -7.05 3.09 -14.58
C ASN A 148 -6.96 1.81 -13.75
N ILE A 149 -6.41 1.96 -12.54
CA ILE A 149 -6.34 0.88 -11.56
C ILE A 149 -7.41 1.12 -10.50
N SER A 150 -8.29 0.14 -10.33
CA SER A 150 -9.24 0.15 -9.23
C SER A 150 -8.63 -0.63 -8.07
N SER A 151 -7.81 0.01 -7.22
CA SER A 151 -7.22 -0.60 -6.03
C SER A 151 -7.84 -0.01 -4.76
N HIS A 152 -8.48 -0.87 -3.99
CA HIS A 152 -8.92 -0.63 -2.62
C HIS A 152 -8.25 -1.66 -1.70
N LYS A 153 -8.26 -1.38 -0.39
CA LYS A 153 -7.57 -2.20 0.63
C LYS A 153 -7.77 -3.72 0.48
N ASN A 154 -8.99 -4.14 0.12
CA ASN A 154 -9.36 -5.56 0.01
C ASN A 154 -9.77 -6.00 -1.42
N ASN A 155 -9.85 -5.08 -2.38
CA ASN A 155 -10.27 -5.39 -3.74
C ASN A 155 -9.37 -4.67 -4.74
N ALA A 156 -8.84 -5.37 -5.74
CA ALA A 156 -8.09 -4.75 -6.82
C ALA A 156 -8.49 -5.31 -8.18
N ILE A 157 -8.68 -4.43 -9.16
CA ILE A 157 -8.82 -4.78 -10.58
C ILE A 157 -7.66 -4.15 -11.34
N ILE A 158 -6.80 -4.99 -11.91
CA ILE A 158 -5.63 -4.55 -12.67
C ILE A 158 -5.76 -5.01 -14.12
N PRO A 159 -5.84 -4.06 -15.07
CA PRO A 159 -5.78 -4.38 -16.49
C PRO A 159 -4.34 -4.64 -16.95
N CYS A 160 -4.20 -5.58 -17.88
CA CYS A 160 -2.99 -5.87 -18.63
C CYS A 160 -3.33 -5.93 -20.11
N VAL A 161 -2.76 -5.00 -20.89
CA VAL A 161 -2.99 -4.90 -22.33
C VAL A 161 -1.77 -5.44 -23.07
N ALA A 162 -1.99 -6.30 -24.04
CA ALA A 162 -0.97 -6.81 -24.95
C ALA A 162 -1.14 -6.18 -26.33
N ASP A 163 -0.08 -5.53 -26.82
CA ASP A 163 0.09 -5.18 -28.22
C ASP A 163 0.83 -6.32 -28.91
N ILE A 164 0.08 -7.11 -29.68
CA ILE A 164 0.62 -8.28 -30.35
C ILE A 164 1.54 -7.90 -31.52
N SER A 165 1.30 -6.76 -32.20
CA SER A 165 2.13 -6.31 -33.32
C SER A 165 3.60 -6.14 -32.93
N CYS A 166 3.86 -5.61 -31.73
CA CYS A 166 5.21 -5.37 -31.22
C CYS A 166 5.61 -6.31 -30.07
N GLY A 167 4.72 -7.20 -29.61
CA GLY A 167 4.98 -8.16 -28.55
C GLY A 167 5.18 -7.50 -27.17
N ARG A 168 4.53 -6.37 -26.94
CA ARG A 168 4.64 -5.56 -25.71
C ARG A 168 3.41 -5.72 -24.83
N TYR A 169 3.64 -5.75 -23.53
CA TYR A 169 2.60 -5.87 -22.51
C TYR A 169 2.66 -4.69 -21.55
N TYR A 170 1.53 -4.03 -21.36
CA TYR A 170 1.36 -2.82 -20.55
C TYR A 170 0.47 -3.13 -19.36
N PHE A 171 0.99 -2.94 -18.15
CA PHE A 171 0.22 -2.99 -16.90
C PHE A 171 1.02 -2.32 -15.78
N ASP A 172 0.38 -2.01 -14.66
CA ASP A 172 1.08 -1.56 -13.47
C ASP A 172 1.61 -2.74 -12.66
N ALA A 173 2.93 -2.94 -12.70
CA ALA A 173 3.63 -3.98 -11.96
C ALA A 173 4.13 -3.50 -10.59
N MET A 174 3.85 -2.26 -10.19
CA MET A 174 4.28 -1.66 -8.93
C MET A 174 3.53 -2.30 -7.74
N LYS A 175 4.18 -3.28 -7.11
CA LYS A 175 3.68 -3.91 -5.89
C LYS A 175 3.63 -2.93 -4.73
N GLU A 176 2.52 -2.96 -3.99
CA GLU A 176 2.35 -2.23 -2.75
C GLU A 176 3.18 -2.87 -1.63
N TYR A 177 3.79 -2.04 -0.79
CA TYR A 177 4.54 -2.52 0.35
C TYR A 177 3.63 -3.16 1.41
N TYR A 178 4.09 -4.28 1.99
CA TYR A 178 3.49 -4.87 3.17
C TYR A 178 4.56 -5.60 3.98
N LEU A 179 4.35 -5.66 5.29
CA LEU A 179 5.20 -6.38 6.23
C LEU A 179 4.67 -7.81 6.40
N ILE A 180 5.50 -8.79 6.03
CA ILE A 180 5.21 -10.21 6.23
C ILE A 180 5.03 -10.47 7.74
N GLY A 181 3.93 -11.14 8.11
CA GLY A 181 3.62 -11.45 9.51
C GLY A 181 3.10 -10.29 10.35
N MET A 182 3.06 -9.05 9.82
CA MET A 182 2.49 -7.89 10.52
C MET A 182 1.29 -7.28 9.78
N SER A 183 1.19 -7.50 8.47
CA SER A 183 0.10 -7.00 7.64
C SER A 183 -0.27 -8.02 6.57
N GLY A 184 -1.55 -8.05 6.22
CA GLY A 184 -2.03 -8.82 5.09
C GLY A 184 -1.46 -8.28 3.77
N LYS A 185 -1.13 -9.20 2.87
CA LYS A 185 -0.70 -8.85 1.51
C LYS A 185 -1.82 -8.13 0.73
N PRO A 186 -1.58 -6.95 0.15
CA PRO A 186 -2.61 -6.17 -0.56
C PRO A 186 -3.21 -6.89 -1.77
N ALA A 187 -4.47 -6.59 -2.07
CA ALA A 187 -5.20 -7.12 -3.23
C ALA A 187 -4.45 -6.86 -4.56
N LYS A 188 -3.89 -5.65 -4.72
CA LYS A 188 -3.11 -5.27 -5.91
C LYS A 188 -1.97 -6.26 -6.19
N ASN A 189 -1.25 -6.67 -5.14
CA ASN A 189 -0.12 -7.60 -5.27
C ASN A 189 -0.56 -8.98 -5.75
N TYR A 190 -1.74 -9.43 -5.32
CA TYR A 190 -2.31 -10.69 -5.82
C TYR A 190 -2.71 -10.59 -7.29
N ALA A 191 -3.31 -9.47 -7.72
CA ALA A 191 -3.68 -9.26 -9.12
C ALA A 191 -2.45 -9.21 -10.03
N ILE A 192 -1.39 -8.51 -9.62
CA ILE A 192 -0.08 -8.50 -10.31
C ILE A 192 0.46 -9.93 -10.46
N GLU A 193 0.41 -10.75 -9.42
CA GLU A 193 0.87 -12.14 -9.50
C GLU A 193 0.02 -13.00 -10.41
N THR A 194 -1.31 -12.77 -10.44
CA THR A 194 -2.20 -13.43 -11.38
C THR A 194 -1.83 -13.07 -12.83
N ILE A 195 -1.55 -11.80 -13.13
CA ILE A 195 -1.05 -11.36 -14.44
C ILE A 195 0.28 -12.04 -14.77
N ILE A 196 1.25 -12.03 -13.85
CA ILE A 196 2.56 -12.64 -14.06
C ILE A 196 2.44 -14.14 -14.38
N LYS A 197 1.57 -14.84 -13.66
CA LYS A 197 1.32 -16.27 -13.88
C LYS A 197 0.61 -16.53 -15.21
N ALA A 198 -0.42 -15.76 -15.54
CA ALA A 198 -1.24 -15.95 -16.74
C ALA A 198 -0.51 -15.55 -18.03
N VAL A 199 0.13 -14.39 -18.03
CA VAL A 199 0.74 -13.79 -19.24
C VAL A 199 2.18 -14.26 -19.44
N PHE A 200 2.95 -14.41 -18.36
CA PHE A 200 4.39 -14.64 -18.43
C PHE A 200 4.84 -15.98 -17.83
N GLY A 201 3.91 -16.87 -17.50
CA GLY A 201 4.25 -18.20 -16.97
C GLY A 201 5.01 -18.15 -15.64
N ASN A 202 4.67 -17.19 -14.78
CA ASN A 202 5.24 -16.96 -13.46
C ASN A 202 6.67 -16.35 -13.45
N ARG A 203 7.18 -15.91 -14.61
CA ARG A 203 8.50 -15.26 -14.72
C ARG A 203 8.40 -14.01 -15.59
N LEU A 204 8.59 -12.84 -14.99
CA LEU A 204 8.71 -11.61 -15.78
C LEU A 204 9.94 -11.68 -16.69
N PRO A 205 9.86 -11.14 -17.93
CA PRO A 205 10.99 -11.08 -18.84
C PRO A 205 12.17 -10.30 -18.22
N LEU A 206 13.38 -10.67 -18.66
CA LEU A 206 14.62 -10.06 -18.18
C LEU A 206 14.67 -8.56 -18.51
N ARG A 207 15.48 -7.85 -17.73
CA ARG A 207 15.61 -6.40 -17.73
C ARG A 207 16.21 -5.91 -19.05
N ASN A 208 15.44 -5.17 -19.85
CA ASN A 208 15.97 -4.23 -20.83
C ASN A 208 16.15 -2.86 -20.14
N ASN A 209 17.31 -2.23 -20.33
CA ASN A 209 17.76 -1.10 -19.50
C ASN A 209 17.04 0.24 -19.77
N ASP A 210 16.17 0.34 -20.78
CA ASP A 210 15.68 1.66 -21.22
C ASP A 210 14.18 1.90 -21.00
N ASN A 211 13.46 0.95 -20.40
CA ASN A 211 11.99 1.00 -20.29
C ASN A 211 11.48 1.27 -18.87
N PHE A 212 12.16 2.14 -18.12
CA PHE A 212 11.73 2.54 -16.78
C PHE A 212 10.58 3.55 -16.83
N CYS A 213 9.75 3.54 -15.80
CA CYS A 213 8.65 4.47 -15.66
C CYS A 213 9.15 5.72 -14.98
N ASP A 214 9.06 6.89 -15.59
CA ASP A 214 9.47 8.12 -14.92
C ASP A 214 8.58 8.34 -13.68
N ASN A 215 9.18 8.63 -12.53
CA ASN A 215 8.44 8.97 -11.31
C ASN A 215 8.91 10.34 -10.83
N GLU A 216 8.04 11.33 -10.95
CA GLU A 216 8.31 12.68 -10.47
C GLU A 216 8.36 12.76 -8.93
N LYS A 217 7.82 11.75 -8.24
CA LYS A 217 7.65 11.77 -6.76
C LYS A 217 8.76 11.10 -5.96
N LEU A 218 9.63 10.31 -6.60
CA LEU A 218 10.70 9.57 -5.92
C LEU A 218 12.02 9.92 -6.56
N ASP A 219 12.83 10.71 -5.85
CA ASP A 219 14.20 10.95 -6.25
C ASP A 219 15.05 9.72 -5.91
N LEU A 220 15.30 8.91 -6.93
CA LEU A 220 16.04 7.65 -6.85
C LEU A 220 17.54 7.87 -6.63
N LYS A 221 18.03 9.11 -6.74
CA LYS A 221 19.43 9.47 -6.48
C LYS A 221 19.67 9.76 -5.00
N LYS A 222 18.61 9.93 -4.20
CA LYS A 222 18.76 10.21 -2.77
C LYS A 222 19.38 9.04 -2.03
N ASN A 223 20.36 9.35 -1.19
CA ASN A 223 20.95 8.37 -0.28
C ASN A 223 20.07 8.15 0.96
N LEU A 224 20.33 7.08 1.71
CA LEU A 224 19.53 6.69 2.87
C LEU A 224 19.40 7.83 3.90
N TRP A 225 20.47 8.59 4.11
CA TRP A 225 20.51 9.65 5.11
C TRP A 225 19.68 10.86 4.69
N GLU A 226 19.67 11.20 3.40
CA GLU A 226 18.81 12.24 2.84
C GLU A 226 17.32 11.89 3.00
N ILE A 227 16.94 10.63 2.74
CA ILE A 227 15.57 10.16 2.92
C ILE A 227 15.16 10.19 4.40
N VAL A 228 16.07 9.78 5.29
CA VAL A 228 15.83 9.83 6.76
C VAL A 228 15.74 11.28 7.25
N ALA A 229 16.57 12.17 6.72
CA ALA A 229 16.58 13.60 7.02
C ALA A 229 15.29 14.28 6.55
N GLU A 230 14.83 14.02 5.32
CA GLU A 230 13.54 14.52 4.82
C GLU A 230 12.37 14.01 5.62
N TYR A 231 12.35 12.73 5.97
CA TYR A 231 11.30 12.17 6.82
C TYR A 231 11.31 12.76 8.24
N SER A 232 12.48 13.18 8.72
CA SER A 232 12.61 13.92 9.99
C SER A 232 12.18 15.38 9.85
N ALA A 233 12.31 15.98 8.67
CA ALA A 233 11.93 17.35 8.35
C ALA A 233 10.42 17.50 8.06
N ASP A 234 9.81 16.58 7.32
CA ASP A 234 8.36 16.57 7.01
C ASP A 234 7.49 16.40 8.26
N LYS A 235 8.04 15.77 9.31
CA LYS A 235 7.38 15.71 10.63
C LYS A 235 7.29 17.06 11.34
N ASN A 236 8.06 18.06 10.91
CA ASN A 236 8.05 19.40 11.48
C ASN A 236 7.10 20.35 10.72
N THR A 237 6.58 19.97 9.54
CA THR A 237 5.78 20.84 8.66
C THR A 237 4.29 20.47 8.57
N GLU A 238 3.85 19.27 8.96
CA GLU A 238 2.42 18.95 9.00
C GLU A 238 1.73 19.52 10.26
N LYS A 239 1.19 20.74 10.08
CA LYS A 239 0.14 21.30 10.94
C LYS A 239 -1.07 20.35 10.97
N ASN A 240 -1.50 20.01 12.18
CA ASN A 240 -2.77 19.37 12.59
C ASN A 240 -2.76 17.85 12.85
N LYS A 241 -2.83 17.55 14.16
CA LYS A 241 -2.98 16.25 14.86
C LYS A 241 -1.68 15.44 15.00
N VAL A 242 -0.95 15.71 16.08
CA VAL A 242 0.13 14.88 16.62
C VAL A 242 -0.40 13.46 16.92
N LYS A 243 -0.38 12.57 15.92
CA LYS A 243 -0.55 11.13 16.15
C LYS A 243 0.77 10.58 16.64
N ILE A 244 0.93 10.49 17.96
CA ILE A 244 2.08 9.80 18.58
C ILE A 244 2.16 8.37 17.98
N PRO A 245 3.27 8.02 17.29
CA PRO A 245 3.47 6.69 16.73
C PRO A 245 3.19 5.58 17.75
N PHE A 246 2.58 4.48 17.31
CA PHE A 246 2.16 3.36 18.17
C PHE A 246 3.30 2.80 19.06
N ILE A 247 4.52 2.76 18.53
CA ILE A 247 5.74 2.34 19.26
C ILE A 247 6.02 3.22 20.48
N TYR A 248 5.79 4.53 20.37
CA TYR A 248 5.96 5.46 21.47
C TYR A 248 4.84 5.34 22.52
N ARG A 249 3.66 4.85 22.14
CA ARG A 249 2.59 4.51 23.09
C ARG A 249 2.94 3.31 23.95
N ILE A 250 3.61 2.30 23.36
CA ILE A 250 4.11 1.13 24.09
C ILE A 250 5.26 1.56 25.01
N TYR A 251 6.21 2.35 24.51
CA TYR A 251 7.33 2.86 25.30
C TYR A 251 6.87 3.62 26.55
N ALA A 252 5.84 4.45 26.43
CA ALA A 252 5.34 5.21 27.56
C ALA A 252 4.76 4.35 28.70
N LYS A 253 4.32 3.12 28.42
CA LYS A 253 3.89 2.17 29.46
C LYS A 253 5.04 1.65 30.32
N THR A 254 6.27 1.69 29.80
CA THR A 254 7.48 1.19 30.48
C THR A 254 8.11 2.20 31.44
N ILE A 255 7.63 3.44 31.43
CA ILE A 255 8.16 4.53 32.26
C ILE A 255 7.61 4.40 33.68
N LYS A 256 8.49 4.48 34.68
CA LYS A 256 8.11 4.45 36.09
C LYS A 256 7.56 5.81 36.53
N ALA A 257 6.76 5.83 37.59
CA ALA A 257 6.24 7.10 38.12
C ALA A 257 7.40 8.02 38.52
N GLY A 258 7.31 9.31 38.17
CA GLY A 258 8.38 10.29 38.45
C GLY A 258 9.59 10.24 37.49
N GLN A 259 9.66 9.28 36.55
CA GLN A 259 10.71 9.28 35.54
C GLN A 259 10.33 10.15 34.34
N ILE A 260 11.28 10.99 33.91
CA ILE A 260 11.24 11.75 32.68
C ILE A 260 12.30 11.18 31.74
N LYS A 261 11.93 10.87 30.49
CA LYS A 261 12.86 10.32 29.48
C LYS A 261 12.65 10.95 28.12
N PHE A 262 13.77 11.22 27.44
CA PHE A 262 13.79 11.65 26.05
C PHE A 262 13.82 10.43 25.12
N LYS A 263 12.99 10.45 24.06
CA LYS A 263 13.09 9.46 22.99
C LYS A 263 12.62 10.04 21.65
N GLY A 264 13.55 10.20 20.72
CA GLY A 264 13.31 10.91 19.46
C GLY A 264 12.92 12.36 19.75
N SER A 265 11.87 12.85 19.07
CA SER A 265 11.34 14.21 19.22
C SER A 265 10.28 14.35 20.33
N TYR A 266 10.25 13.43 21.31
CA TYR A 266 9.28 13.44 22.41
C TYR A 266 9.93 13.28 23.79
N ILE A 267 9.42 14.05 24.75
CA ILE A 267 9.65 13.88 26.19
C ILE A 267 8.50 13.03 26.74
N PHE A 268 8.83 11.98 27.46
CA PHE A 268 7.84 11.13 28.11
C PHE A 268 7.95 11.24 29.62
N CYS A 269 6.81 11.40 30.29
CA CYS A 269 6.72 11.36 31.75
C CYS A 269 5.51 10.56 32.22
N LYS A 270 5.51 10.17 33.49
CA LYS A 270 4.37 9.51 34.12
C LYS A 270 3.95 10.25 35.38
N ILE A 271 2.76 10.84 35.34
CA ILE A 271 2.10 11.48 36.49
C ILE A 271 1.02 10.54 37.01
N ARG A 272 1.14 10.14 38.28
CA ARG A 272 0.27 9.14 38.91
C ARG A 272 0.20 7.86 38.05
N LYS A 273 -0.98 7.52 37.52
CA LYS A 273 -1.20 6.36 36.64
C LYS A 273 -1.20 6.72 35.14
N LYS A 274 -1.04 7.99 34.76
CA LYS A 274 -1.14 8.46 33.37
C LYS A 274 0.26 8.64 32.76
N ALA A 275 0.49 7.98 31.63
CA ALA A 275 1.68 8.21 30.81
C ALA A 275 1.41 9.33 29.79
N ILE A 276 2.33 10.29 29.71
CA ILE A 276 2.18 11.52 28.94
C ILE A 276 3.40 11.70 28.05
N ALA A 277 3.20 12.16 26.82
CA ALA A 277 4.28 12.50 25.90
C ALA A 277 4.05 13.89 25.32
N PHE A 278 5.14 14.65 25.23
CA PHE A 278 5.17 15.99 24.67
C PHE A 278 6.17 16.04 23.53
N PRO A 279 5.82 16.64 22.39
CA PRO A 279 6.83 16.99 21.41
C PRO A 279 7.73 18.10 21.96
N TYR A 280 9.03 18.00 21.68
CA TYR A 280 10.00 19.07 21.94
C TYR A 280 10.84 19.30 20.68
N GLU A 281 11.35 20.52 20.55
CA GLU A 281 12.28 20.91 19.49
C GLU A 281 13.56 21.43 20.15
N LEU A 282 14.71 20.94 19.69
CA LEU A 282 16.00 21.50 20.05
C LEU A 282 16.27 22.72 19.18
N ASP A 283 16.72 23.81 19.79
CA ASP A 283 17.22 24.95 19.05
C ASP A 283 18.53 24.55 18.34
N LYS A 284 18.59 24.76 17.03
CA LYS A 284 19.76 24.43 16.22
C LYS A 284 20.94 25.37 16.48
N GLN A 285 20.70 26.54 17.07
CA GLN A 285 21.73 27.54 17.37
C GLN A 285 22.25 27.46 18.81
N GLN A 286 21.48 26.89 19.74
CA GLN A 286 21.86 26.70 21.14
C GLN A 286 21.66 25.22 21.51
N GLN A 287 22.76 24.46 21.55
CA GLN A 287 22.74 22.99 21.71
C GLN A 287 22.02 22.50 22.99
N ASN A 288 21.77 23.38 23.98
CA ASN A 288 21.08 23.05 25.23
C ASN A 288 19.74 23.79 25.43
N HIS A 289 19.18 24.43 24.39
CA HIS A 289 17.90 25.11 24.49
C HIS A 289 16.76 24.28 23.89
N LEU A 290 15.76 23.96 24.71
CA LEU A 290 14.58 23.17 24.38
C LEU A 290 13.31 24.02 24.27
N HIS A 291 12.67 24.01 23.10
CA HIS A 291 11.29 24.49 22.96
C HIS A 291 10.30 23.36 23.22
N ILE A 292 9.59 23.44 24.34
CA ILE A 292 8.62 22.41 24.75
C ILE A 292 7.22 22.89 24.38
N LYS A 293 6.57 22.16 23.47
CA LYS A 293 5.23 22.48 22.98
C LYS A 293 4.16 21.84 23.88
N LEU A 294 3.70 22.60 24.87
CA LEU A 294 2.60 22.20 25.76
C LEU A 294 1.26 22.67 25.19
N HIS A 295 0.55 21.79 24.50
CA HIS A 295 -0.78 22.03 23.95
C HIS A 295 -1.87 21.90 25.05
N LYS A 296 -2.93 22.74 25.05
CA LYS A 296 -4.09 22.55 25.98
C LYS A 296 -4.83 21.22 25.74
N LYS A 297 -4.75 20.70 24.51
CA LYS A 297 -5.20 19.34 24.12
C LYS A 297 -4.04 18.33 24.01
N SER A 298 -2.91 18.56 24.69
CA SER A 298 -1.78 17.60 24.68
C SER A 298 -2.30 16.25 25.15
N VAL A 299 -2.24 15.30 24.23
CA VAL A 299 -2.89 14.00 24.39
C VAL A 299 -2.11 13.20 25.44
N ALA A 300 -2.73 12.96 26.60
CA ALA A 300 -2.35 11.85 27.44
C ALA A 300 -2.39 10.59 26.57
N ILE A 301 -1.31 9.81 26.57
CA ILE A 301 -1.14 8.66 25.66
C ILE A 301 -2.28 7.64 25.83
N PHE A 302 -2.93 7.66 27.01
CA PHE A 302 -4.17 6.96 27.32
C PHE A 302 -5.07 7.85 28.21
N GLY A 303 -5.97 8.65 27.64
CA GLY A 303 -7.11 9.22 28.38
C GLY A 303 -7.49 10.66 28.09
N LYS A 304 -8.48 11.15 28.87
CA LYS A 304 -9.04 12.51 28.83
C LYS A 304 -7.94 13.59 28.97
N ASN A 305 -8.24 14.80 28.49
CA ASN A 305 -7.39 15.98 28.63
C ASN A 305 -6.91 16.17 30.07
N LEU A 306 -5.66 16.64 30.23
CA LEU A 306 -5.12 16.99 31.54
C LEU A 306 -5.87 18.19 32.11
N SER A 307 -6.19 18.14 33.41
CA SER A 307 -6.73 19.30 34.13
C SER A 307 -5.68 20.41 34.25
N LYS A 308 -6.12 21.65 34.49
CA LYS A 308 -5.21 22.80 34.67
C LYS A 308 -4.18 22.56 35.79
N LYS A 309 -4.63 22.00 36.92
CA LYS A 309 -3.75 21.63 38.05
C LYS A 309 -2.74 20.54 37.68
N GLU A 310 -3.13 19.52 36.91
CA GLU A 310 -2.20 18.49 36.43
C GLU A 310 -1.15 19.05 35.46
N LEU A 311 -1.51 20.03 34.62
CA LEU A 311 -0.57 20.71 33.74
C LEU A 311 0.43 21.58 34.51
N GLU A 312 -0.01 22.28 35.55
CA GLU A 312 0.86 23.07 36.43
C GLU A 312 1.85 22.20 37.19
N THR A 313 1.39 21.07 37.76
CA THR A 313 2.29 20.10 38.42
C THR A 313 3.30 19.52 37.44
N LEU A 314 2.88 19.27 36.20
CA LEU A 314 3.75 18.73 35.16
C LEU A 314 4.80 19.74 34.69
N ARG A 315 4.43 21.01 34.54
CA ARG A 315 5.37 22.09 34.24
C ARG A 315 6.43 22.18 35.32
N LEU A 316 6.05 22.16 36.59
CA LEU A 316 6.99 22.22 37.71
C LEU A 316 7.97 21.04 37.71
N GLN A 317 7.48 19.81 37.51
CA GLN A 317 8.33 18.61 37.46
C GLN A 317 9.28 18.61 36.25
N LEU A 318 8.82 19.06 35.08
CA LEU A 318 9.66 19.19 33.90
C LEU A 318 10.71 20.28 34.11
N SER A 319 10.34 21.44 34.65
CA SER A 319 11.27 22.52 34.97
C SER A 319 12.41 22.04 35.88
N GLN A 320 12.06 21.45 37.03
CA GLN A 320 13.05 20.94 37.98
C GLN A 320 14.02 19.93 37.37
N PHE A 321 13.50 19.04 36.52
CA PHE A 321 14.32 18.05 35.83
C PHE A 321 15.24 18.68 34.79
N LEU A 322 14.73 19.63 34.00
CA LEU A 322 15.52 20.30 32.96
C LEU A 322 16.58 21.22 33.55
N ASP A 323 16.27 21.91 34.65
CA ASP A 323 17.21 22.72 35.41
C ASP A 323 18.34 21.84 35.95
N ALA A 324 18.02 20.66 36.51
CA ALA A 324 19.01 19.71 37.01
C ALA A 324 19.92 19.13 35.92
N GLU A 325 19.42 19.03 34.69
CA GLU A 325 20.14 18.53 33.51
C GLU A 325 20.81 19.67 32.70
N ASN A 326 20.83 20.91 33.23
CA ASN A 326 21.42 22.10 32.60
C ASN A 326 20.83 22.47 31.22
N PHE A 327 19.54 22.23 31.00
CA PHE A 327 18.84 22.69 29.80
C PHE A 327 18.21 24.07 30.03
N THR A 328 18.33 24.97 29.06
CA THR A 328 17.46 26.14 28.95
C THR A 328 16.18 25.75 28.24
N TYR A 329 15.02 26.27 28.64
CA TYR A 329 13.75 25.87 28.04
C TYR A 329 12.70 26.98 27.98
N GLU A 330 11.84 26.87 26.97
CA GLU A 330 10.67 27.73 26.80
C GLU A 330 9.41 26.88 26.58
N PHE A 331 8.39 27.10 27.41
CA PHE A 331 7.09 26.45 27.24
C PHE A 331 6.21 27.23 26.26
N LYS A 332 6.18 26.80 25.00
CA LYS A 332 5.29 27.38 23.99
C LYS A 332 3.87 26.85 24.20
N THR A 333 2.96 27.74 24.59
CA THR A 333 1.53 27.44 24.69
C THR A 333 0.88 27.75 23.35
N ILE A 334 0.67 26.73 22.52
CA ILE A 334 -0.01 26.89 21.22
C ILE A 334 -1.51 26.78 21.48
N SER A 335 -2.25 27.85 21.16
CA SER A 335 -3.71 27.99 21.32
C SER A 335 -4.51 27.06 20.44
#